data_AF-A0A5N8HH53-F1
#
_entry.id   AF-A0A5N8HH53-F1
#
_cell.length_a   1.000
_cell.length_b   1.000
_cell.length_c   1.000
_cell.angle_alpha   90.00
_cell.angle_beta   90.00
_cell.angle_gamma   90.00
#
_symmetry.space_group_name_H-M   'P 1'
#
loop_
_entity.id
_entity.type
_entity.pdbx_description
1 polymer ?
#
loop_
_entity_poly.entity_id
_entity_poly.type
_entity_poly.pdbx_seq_one_letter_code
_entity_poly.pdbx_strand_id
1 'polypeptide(L)' 'WHDVRLDNQQHIDKALPGRIERRCRDVMRIMLPLVKELAKAS' A
#
# COMPACT_ATOMS: atom_id res chain seq x y z
N TRP A 1 20.38 -7.79 -6.85
CA TRP A 1 18.97 -7.72 -7.30
C TRP A 1 18.32 -6.58 -6.52
N HIS A 2 18.41 -5.37 -7.07
CA HIS A 2 17.70 -4.15 -6.69
C HIS A 2 18.08 -3.15 -7.77
N ASP A 3 17.12 -2.66 -8.54
CA ASP A 3 17.38 -1.65 -9.57
C ASP A 3 16.49 -0.46 -9.29
N VAL A 4 17.09 0.60 -8.75
CA VAL A 4 16.41 1.85 -8.39
C VAL A 4 15.65 2.45 -9.57
N ARG A 5 16.06 2.16 -10.81
CA ARG A 5 15.36 2.63 -12.02
C ARG A 5 14.05 1.91 -12.26
N LEU A 6 13.91 0.67 -11.80
CA LEU A 6 12.69 -0.13 -11.88
C LEU A 6 11.85 0.02 -10.61
N ASP A 7 12.50 0.18 -9.47
CA ASP A 7 11.86 0.25 -8.15
C ASP A 7 11.36 1.66 -7.77
N ASN A 8 11.50 2.66 -8.66
CA ASN A 8 10.94 3.98 -8.41
C ASN A 8 9.44 4.06 -8.74
N GLN A 9 8.78 4.98 -8.04
CA GLN A 9 7.35 5.23 -8.13
C GLN A 9 6.88 5.50 -9.57
N GLN A 10 7.60 6.34 -10.32
CA GLN A 10 7.23 6.73 -11.68
C GLN A 10 7.20 5.52 -12.63
N HIS A 11 8.21 4.65 -12.52
CA HIS A 11 8.28 3.42 -13.30
C HIS A 11 7.13 2.48 -12.92
N ILE A 12 6.90 2.27 -11.63
CA ILE A 12 5.85 1.37 -11.14
C ILE A 12 4.47 1.88 -11.56
N ASP A 13 4.19 3.17 -11.44
CA ASP A 13 2.91 3.75 -11.85
C ASP A 13 2.66 3.61 -13.36
N LYS A 14 3.71 3.75 -14.17
CA LYS A 14 3.63 3.56 -15.63
C LYS A 14 3.45 2.08 -16.01
N ALA A 15 4.24 1.19 -15.44
CA ALA A 15 4.24 -0.22 -15.79
C ALA A 15 3.06 -0.99 -15.19
N LEU A 16 2.58 -0.55 -14.04
CA LEU A 16 1.57 -1.22 -13.21
C LEU A 16 0.51 -0.22 -12.72
N PRO A 17 -0.24 0.40 -13.65
CA PRO A 17 -1.18 1.47 -13.30
C PRO A 17 -2.22 0.99 -12.29
N GLY A 18 -2.45 1.83 -11.27
CA GLY A 18 -3.42 1.56 -10.19
C GLY A 18 -3.01 0.44 -9.23
N ARG A 19 -1.83 -0.18 -9.38
CA ARG A 19 -1.38 -1.24 -8.46
C ARG A 19 -1.09 -0.71 -7.06
N ILE A 20 -0.47 0.46 -6.96
CA ILE A 20 -0.17 1.09 -5.67
C ILE A 20 -1.47 1.48 -4.96
N GLU A 21 -2.40 2.11 -5.68
CA GLU A 21 -3.71 2.47 -5.14
C GLU A 21 -4.50 1.24 -4.63
N ARG A 22 -4.52 0.13 -5.41
CA ARG A 22 -5.13 -1.14 -4.98
C ARG A 22 -4.46 -1.67 -3.70
N ARG A 23 -3.13 -1.72 -3.67
CA ARG A 23 -2.38 -2.16 -2.49
C ARG A 23 -2.67 -1.29 -1.26
N CYS A 24 -2.76 0.03 -1.43
CA CYS A 24 -3.11 0.94 -0.36
C CYS A 24 -4.52 0.63 0.19
N ARG A 25 -5.50 0.39 -0.70
CA ARG A 25 -6.85 -0.03 -0.29
C ARG A 25 -6.86 -1.36 0.47
N ASP A 26 -6.10 -2.35 -0.01
CA ASP A 26 -6.02 -3.66 0.64
C ASP A 26 -5.41 -3.56 2.04
N VAL A 27 -4.36 -2.75 2.20
CA VAL A 27 -3.77 -2.45 3.51
C VAL A 27 -4.79 -1.77 4.42
N MET A 28 -5.49 -0.74 3.94
CA MET A 28 -6.50 -0.04 4.75
C MET A 28 -7.67 -0.95 5.14
N ARG A 29 -8.09 -1.86 4.26
CA ARG A 29 -9.14 -2.84 4.56
C ARG A 29 -8.79 -3.74 5.75
N ILE A 30 -7.51 -4.06 5.91
CA ILE A 30 -7.01 -4.89 7.02
C ILE A 30 -6.72 -4.02 8.24
N MET A 31 -6.00 -2.92 8.09
CA MET A 31 -5.49 -2.12 9.20
C MET A 31 -6.57 -1.29 9.88
N LEU A 32 -7.52 -0.73 9.12
CA LEU A 32 -8.54 0.15 9.68
C LEU A 32 -9.41 -0.51 10.77
N PRO A 33 -9.97 -1.72 10.59
CA PRO A 33 -10.70 -2.38 11.67
C PRO A 33 -9.79 -2.71 12.86
N LEU A 34 -8.54 -3.12 12.64
CA LEU A 34 -7.60 -3.45 13.71
C LEU A 34 -7.27 -2.24 14.58
N VAL A 35 -6.97 -1.10 13.96
CA VAL A 35 -6.71 0.16 14.67
C VAL A 35 -7.95 0.62 15.44
N LYS A 36 -9.16 0.43 14.90
CA LYS A 36 -10.41 0.72 15.61
C LYS A 36 -10.58 -0.15 16.85
N GLU A 37 -10.31 -1.45 16.77
CA GLU A 37 -10.39 -2.33 17.93
C GLU A 37 -9.31 -1.99 18.97
N LEU A 38 -8.09 -1.66 18.54
CA LEU A 38 -7.03 -1.21 19.43
C LEU A 38 -7.42 0.07 20.19
N ALA A 39 -8.02 1.05 19.49
CA ALA A 39 -8.46 2.31 20.09
C ALA A 39 -9.61 2.14 21.11
N LYS A 40 -10.38 1.04 21.05
CA LYS A 40 -11.39 0.72 22.08
C LYS A 40 -10.78 0.07 23.31
N ALA A 41 -9.61 -0.57 23.17
CA ALA A 41 -8.92 -1.27 24.24
C ALA A 41 -8.00 -0.35 25.06
N SER A 42 -7.75 0.87 24.56
CA SER A 42 -6.98 1.94 25.21
C SER A 42 -7.83 2.86 26.07
#